data_AF-A0A0F8X563-F1
#
_entry.id   AF-A0A0F8X563-F1
#
_cell.length_a   1.000
_cell.length_b   1.000
_cell.length_c   1.000
_cell.angle_alpha   90.00
_cell.angle_beta   90.00
_cell.angle_gamma   90.00
#
_symmetry.space_group_name_H-M   'P 1'
#
loop_
_entity.id
_entity.type
_entity.pdbx_description
1 polymer ?
#
loop_
_entity_poly.entity_id
_entity_poly.type
_entity_poly.pdbx_seq_one_letter_code
_entity_poly.pdbx_strand_id
1 'polypeptide(L)'
;MQSTKIKEISYESKKIKKGKIKEKMNNFPHYLKSWVKTFSGGLTLICLVILTLVPFLSSEPSFLQILLPTFTLAMIYSIFAASWDLLTGISGQVSFGHAIFFGIAGYICAYLISYQSFSIAVAIIIGVGGSALFSLLIGALFLRLKGPYLALGTLVFGIIILKVFLLGSLSEIFFGSEGISGLPKLS
;
A
#
# COMPACT_ATOMS: atom_id res chain seq x y z
N MET A 1 -30.61 2.97 -43.23
CA MET A 1 -29.73 1.77 -43.43
C MET A 1 -28.39 1.85 -42.68
N GLN A 2 -27.71 3.00 -42.58
CA GLN A 2 -26.42 3.10 -41.87
C GLN A 2 -26.51 2.95 -40.33
N SER A 3 -27.61 3.40 -39.70
CA SER A 3 -27.82 3.33 -38.24
C SER A 3 -27.83 1.89 -37.69
N THR A 4 -28.36 0.93 -38.45
CA THR A 4 -28.43 -0.49 -38.06
C THR A 4 -27.04 -1.14 -38.06
N LYS A 5 -26.19 -0.79 -39.04
CA LYS A 5 -24.80 -1.31 -39.16
C LYS A 5 -23.92 -0.85 -38.00
N ILE A 6 -24.08 0.39 -37.54
CA ILE A 6 -23.33 0.93 -36.39
C ILE A 6 -23.69 0.21 -35.09
N LYS A 7 -24.96 -0.18 -34.91
CA LYS A 7 -25.40 -0.96 -33.74
C LYS A 7 -24.82 -2.37 -33.73
N GLU A 8 -24.76 -3.06 -34.87
CA GLU A 8 -24.13 -4.38 -34.99
C GLU A 8 -22.63 -4.34 -34.66
N ILE A 9 -21.90 -3.36 -35.21
CA ILE A 9 -20.45 -3.21 -34.96
C ILE A 9 -20.19 -2.93 -33.47
N SER A 10 -21.04 -2.12 -32.83
CA SER A 10 -20.97 -1.85 -31.38
C SER A 10 -21.26 -3.10 -30.54
N TYR A 11 -22.21 -3.94 -30.98
CA TYR A 11 -22.58 -5.18 -30.31
C TYR A 11 -21.47 -6.25 -30.40
N GLU A 12 -20.91 -6.47 -31.58
CA GLU A 12 -19.77 -7.36 -31.82
C GLU A 12 -18.52 -6.91 -31.03
N SER A 13 -18.22 -5.60 -31.04
CA SER A 13 -17.15 -5.01 -30.22
C SER A 13 -17.31 -5.32 -28.73
N LYS A 14 -18.52 -5.15 -28.17
CA LYS A 14 -18.82 -5.48 -26.76
C LYS A 14 -18.67 -6.98 -26.48
N LYS A 15 -19.10 -7.83 -27.42
CA LYS A 15 -19.04 -9.30 -27.30
C LYS A 15 -17.60 -9.81 -27.30
N ILE A 16 -16.77 -9.33 -28.22
CA ILE A 16 -15.34 -9.62 -28.30
C ILE A 16 -14.63 -9.17 -27.02
N LYS A 17 -14.95 -7.97 -26.52
CA LYS A 17 -14.37 -7.44 -25.28
C LYS A 17 -14.75 -8.27 -24.06
N LYS A 18 -16.02 -8.71 -23.95
CA LYS A 18 -16.48 -9.63 -22.90
C LYS A 18 -15.78 -10.99 -22.96
N GLY A 19 -15.60 -11.55 -24.17
CA GLY A 19 -14.89 -12.82 -24.38
C GLY A 19 -13.45 -12.76 -23.86
N LYS A 20 -12.69 -11.74 -24.26
CA LYS A 20 -11.31 -11.53 -23.78
C LYS A 20 -11.21 -11.33 -22.26
N ILE A 21 -12.17 -10.64 -21.64
CA ILE A 21 -12.19 -10.46 -20.18
C ILE A 21 -12.42 -11.80 -19.47
N LYS A 22 -13.34 -12.62 -19.98
CA LYS A 22 -13.67 -13.94 -19.39
C LYS A 22 -12.48 -14.92 -19.50
N GLU A 23 -11.77 -14.88 -20.62
CA GLU A 23 -10.55 -15.67 -20.82
C GLU A 23 -9.41 -15.23 -19.89
N LYS A 24 -9.19 -13.91 -19.75
CA LYS A 24 -8.21 -13.36 -18.79
C LYS A 24 -8.55 -13.74 -17.34
N MET A 25 -9.83 -13.76 -16.98
CA MET A 25 -10.30 -14.20 -15.65
C MET A 25 -10.06 -15.70 -15.41
N ASN A 26 -10.25 -16.56 -16.41
CA ASN A 26 -9.98 -17.99 -16.27
C ASN A 26 -8.48 -18.30 -16.11
N ASN A 27 -7.61 -17.49 -16.72
CA ASN A 27 -6.14 -17.64 -16.61
C ASN A 27 -5.55 -16.94 -15.38
N PHE A 28 -6.36 -16.17 -14.63
CA PHE A 28 -5.95 -15.49 -13.40
C PHE A 28 -5.29 -16.40 -12.35
N PRO A 29 -5.89 -17.55 -11.96
CA PRO A 29 -5.27 -18.45 -10.98
C PRO A 29 -3.93 -19.01 -11.47
N HIS A 30 -3.75 -19.19 -12.79
CA HIS A 30 -2.47 -19.61 -13.36
C HIS A 30 -1.41 -18.50 -13.22
N TYR A 31 -1.76 -17.25 -13.51
CA TYR A 31 -0.86 -16.09 -13.39
C TYR A 31 -0.41 -15.88 -11.93
N LEU A 32 -1.34 -16.03 -10.98
CA LEU A 32 -1.04 -15.97 -9.55
C LEU A 32 -0.06 -17.09 -9.16
N LYS A 33 -0.30 -18.32 -9.62
CA LYS A 33 0.57 -19.47 -9.32
C LYS A 33 1.96 -19.31 -9.90
N SER A 34 2.10 -18.76 -11.11
CA SER A 34 3.42 -18.47 -11.70
C SER A 34 4.15 -17.35 -10.96
N TRP A 35 3.45 -16.27 -10.62
CA TRP A 35 4.03 -15.15 -9.87
C TRP A 35 4.51 -15.57 -8.47
N VAL A 36 3.72 -16.39 -7.76
CA VAL A 36 4.13 -16.97 -6.46
C VAL A 36 5.32 -17.92 -6.60
N LYS A 37 5.40 -18.71 -7.67
CA LYS A 37 6.57 -19.58 -7.91
C LYS A 37 7.84 -18.80 -8.22
N THR A 38 7.75 -17.58 -8.75
CA THR A 38 8.92 -16.70 -8.89
C THR A 38 9.52 -16.36 -7.52
N PHE A 39 8.68 -16.22 -6.48
CA PHE A 39 9.12 -15.99 -5.10
C PHE A 39 9.60 -17.26 -4.38
N SER A 40 9.33 -18.47 -4.90
CA SER A 40 9.74 -19.73 -4.27
C SER A 40 11.16 -20.18 -4.65
N GLY A 41 12.03 -19.27 -5.10
CA GLY A 41 13.43 -19.58 -5.33
C GLY A 41 14.14 -19.90 -4.01
N GLY A 42 15.08 -20.86 -4.02
CA GLY A 42 15.89 -21.15 -2.82
C GLY A 42 16.62 -19.92 -2.26
N LEU A 43 16.95 -18.96 -3.12
CA LEU A 43 17.59 -17.70 -2.75
C LEU A 43 16.73 -16.80 -1.84
N THR A 44 15.41 -16.74 -2.03
CA THR A 44 14.53 -15.91 -1.20
C THR A 44 14.38 -16.50 0.20
N LEU A 45 14.27 -17.83 0.30
CA LEU A 45 14.26 -18.56 1.57
C LEU A 45 15.58 -18.42 2.31
N ILE A 46 16.72 -18.54 1.63
CA ILE A 46 18.04 -18.34 2.22
C ILE A 46 18.19 -16.91 2.75
N CYS A 47 17.77 -15.91 1.96
CA CYS A 47 17.83 -14.51 2.37
C CYS A 47 16.94 -14.25 3.60
N LEU A 48 15.73 -14.80 3.65
CA LEU A 48 14.80 -14.65 4.77
C LEU A 48 15.32 -15.35 6.05
N VAL A 49 15.92 -16.53 5.91
CA VAL A 49 16.56 -17.24 7.03
C VAL A 49 17.75 -16.45 7.56
N ILE A 50 18.66 -15.99 6.69
CA ILE A 50 19.80 -15.16 7.10
C ILE A 50 19.30 -13.91 7.82
N LEU A 51 18.31 -13.22 7.26
CA LEU A 51 17.68 -12.02 7.81
C LEU A 51 17.12 -12.27 9.23
N THR A 52 16.50 -13.43 9.46
CA THR A 52 15.96 -13.80 10.79
C THR A 52 17.06 -14.15 11.79
N LEU A 53 18.21 -14.66 11.33
CA LEU A 53 19.36 -14.96 12.19
C LEU A 53 20.18 -13.73 12.56
N VAL A 54 20.21 -12.68 11.73
CA VAL A 54 20.98 -11.43 11.99
C VAL A 54 20.86 -10.89 13.43
N PRO A 55 19.66 -10.75 14.06
CA PRO A 55 19.55 -10.25 15.42
C PRO A 55 20.16 -11.17 16.50
N PHE A 56 20.41 -12.45 16.19
CA PHE A 56 20.99 -13.40 17.13
C PHE A 56 22.53 -13.48 17.07
N LEU A 57 23.16 -12.94 16.03
CA LEU A 57 24.63 -13.01 15.88
C LEU A 57 25.40 -12.02 16.76
N SER A 58 24.72 -11.12 17.48
CA SER A 58 25.41 -10.03 18.20
C SER A 58 24.70 -9.68 19.51
N SER A 59 25.39 -9.91 20.63
CA SER A 59 24.89 -9.65 21.99
C SER A 59 25.25 -8.26 22.53
N GLU A 60 25.92 -7.41 21.73
CA GLU A 60 26.30 -6.06 22.14
C GLU A 60 25.06 -5.14 22.22
N PRO A 61 24.75 -4.53 23.38
CA PRO A 61 23.52 -3.77 23.59
C PRO A 61 23.43 -2.50 22.73
N SER A 62 24.57 -1.89 22.38
CA SER A 62 24.64 -0.72 21.48
C SER A 62 24.32 -1.10 20.02
N PHE A 63 24.75 -2.29 19.59
CA PHE A 63 24.48 -2.80 18.26
C PHE A 63 23.00 -3.14 18.08
N LEU A 64 22.38 -3.79 19.06
CA LEU A 64 20.95 -4.15 19.01
C LEU A 64 20.03 -2.93 18.96
N GLN A 65 20.37 -1.84 19.67
CA GLN A 65 19.57 -0.61 19.67
C GLN A 65 19.47 0.08 18.30
N ILE A 66 20.49 -0.07 17.45
CA ILE A 66 20.52 0.51 16.10
C ILE A 66 19.97 -0.49 15.08
N LEU A 67 20.34 -1.76 15.23
CA LEU A 67 19.98 -2.82 14.30
C LEU A 67 18.47 -3.11 14.31
N LEU A 68 17.85 -3.24 15.49
CA LEU A 68 16.44 -3.59 15.62
C LEU A 68 15.46 -2.61 14.95
N PRO A 69 15.54 -1.28 15.20
CA PRO A 69 14.65 -0.33 14.51
C PRO A 69 14.93 -0.28 13.01
N THR A 70 16.19 -0.32 12.60
CA THR A 70 16.57 -0.33 11.17
C THR A 70 16.01 -1.56 10.46
N PHE A 71 16.14 -2.73 11.09
CA PHE A 71 15.59 -3.99 10.59
C PHE A 71 14.07 -3.97 10.53
N THR A 72 13.42 -3.42 11.55
CA THR A 72 11.96 -3.25 11.56
C THR A 72 11.50 -2.36 10.41
N LEU A 73 12.17 -1.23 10.17
CA LEU A 73 11.88 -0.37 9.01
C LEU A 73 12.12 -1.10 7.69
N ALA A 74 13.21 -1.86 7.57
CA ALA A 74 13.50 -2.64 6.37
C ALA A 74 12.39 -3.67 6.09
N MET A 75 11.89 -4.35 7.12
CA MET A 75 10.77 -5.29 7.00
C MET A 75 9.47 -4.58 6.59
N ILE A 76 9.18 -3.41 7.17
CA ILE A 76 8.02 -2.59 6.79
C ILE A 76 8.12 -2.18 5.31
N TYR A 77 9.28 -1.68 4.86
CA TYR A 77 9.49 -1.30 3.45
C TYR A 77 9.48 -2.50 2.51
N SER A 78 9.92 -3.68 2.95
CA SER A 78 9.82 -4.93 2.18
C SER A 78 8.36 -5.31 1.93
N ILE A 79 7.52 -5.28 2.97
CA ILE A 79 6.08 -5.52 2.85
C ILE A 79 5.43 -4.45 1.95
N PHE A 80 5.84 -3.19 2.09
CA PHE A 80 5.35 -2.09 1.26
C PHE A 80 5.69 -2.30 -0.23
N ALA A 81 6.93 -2.71 -0.53
CA ALA A 81 7.37 -3.04 -1.88
C ALA A 81 6.63 -4.26 -2.45
N ALA A 82 6.41 -5.31 -1.64
CA ALA A 82 5.63 -6.48 -2.05
C ALA A 82 4.17 -6.14 -2.34
N SER A 83 3.55 -5.25 -1.55
CA SER A 83 2.20 -4.73 -1.79
C SER A 83 2.12 -3.99 -3.13
N TRP A 84 3.11 -3.14 -3.39
CA TRP A 84 3.23 -2.44 -4.67
C TRP A 84 3.40 -3.40 -5.86
N ASP A 85 4.30 -4.39 -5.75
CA ASP A 85 4.55 -5.39 -6.79
C ASP A 85 3.31 -6.22 -7.09
N LEU A 86 2.55 -6.59 -6.05
CA LEU A 86 1.30 -7.32 -6.21
C LEU A 86 0.26 -6.49 -6.99
N LEU A 87 0.15 -5.19 -6.70
CA LEU A 87 -0.76 -4.32 -7.41
C LEU A 87 -0.37 -4.14 -8.88
N THR A 88 0.90 -3.81 -9.15
CA THR A 88 1.39 -3.55 -10.51
C THR A 88 1.45 -4.83 -11.33
N GLY A 89 1.88 -5.94 -10.72
CA GLY A 89 2.00 -7.25 -11.35
C GLY A 89 0.65 -7.85 -11.74
N ILE A 90 -0.39 -7.67 -10.92
CA ILE A 90 -1.74 -8.18 -11.21
C ILE A 90 -2.54 -7.21 -12.08
N SER A 91 -2.56 -5.93 -11.73
CA SER A 91 -3.44 -4.95 -12.40
C SER A 91 -2.85 -4.41 -13.70
N GLY A 92 -1.52 -4.48 -13.88
CA GLY A 92 -0.83 -3.83 -14.99
C GLY A 92 -0.97 -2.30 -14.96
N GLN A 93 -1.22 -1.74 -13.78
CA GLN A 93 -1.41 -0.31 -13.54
C GLN A 93 -0.49 0.11 -12.39
N VAL A 94 0.14 1.28 -12.51
CA VAL A 94 1.01 1.85 -11.49
C VAL A 94 0.23 2.87 -10.66
N SER A 95 0.42 2.93 -9.34
CA SER A 95 -0.31 3.83 -8.44
C SER A 95 0.59 4.37 -7.32
N PHE A 96 0.91 5.67 -7.34
CA PHE A 96 1.82 6.33 -6.37
C PHE A 96 1.17 6.71 -5.02
N GLY A 97 -0.11 6.41 -4.82
CA GLY A 97 -0.83 6.81 -3.61
C GLY A 97 -0.58 5.95 -2.35
N HIS A 98 0.18 4.85 -2.43
CA HIS A 98 0.30 3.88 -1.31
C HIS A 98 0.91 4.48 -0.05
N ALA A 99 1.84 5.43 -0.20
CA ALA A 99 2.49 6.09 0.93
C ALA A 99 1.51 6.90 1.81
N ILE A 100 0.41 7.37 1.22
CA ILE A 100 -0.62 8.15 1.92
C ILE A 100 -1.31 7.28 2.97
N PHE A 101 -1.74 6.08 2.59
CA PHE A 101 -2.44 5.16 3.50
C PHE A 101 -1.54 4.65 4.62
N PHE A 102 -0.27 4.43 4.31
CA PHE A 102 0.76 4.13 5.30
C PHE A 102 0.93 5.26 6.31
N GLY A 103 1.02 6.52 5.83
CA GLY A 103 1.12 7.70 6.69
C GLY A 103 -0.09 7.91 7.58
N ILE A 104 -1.31 7.75 7.04
CA ILE A 104 -2.57 7.89 7.80
C ILE A 104 -2.65 6.85 8.91
N ALA A 105 -2.34 5.59 8.63
CA ALA A 105 -2.34 4.53 9.65
C ALA A 105 -1.37 4.85 10.78
N GLY A 106 -0.13 5.24 10.43
CA GLY A 106 0.90 5.61 11.40
C GLY A 106 0.51 6.81 12.25
N TYR A 107 -0.10 7.83 11.63
CA TYR A 107 -0.54 9.02 12.33
C TYR A 107 -1.67 8.72 13.33
N ILE A 108 -2.68 7.95 12.93
CA ILE A 108 -3.77 7.54 13.83
C ILE A 108 -3.22 6.77 15.03
N CYS A 109 -2.29 5.83 14.80
CA CYS A 109 -1.63 5.09 15.87
C CYS A 109 -0.87 6.03 16.82
N ALA A 110 -0.06 6.94 16.27
CA ALA A 110 0.72 7.90 17.06
C ALA A 110 -0.18 8.80 17.89
N TYR A 111 -1.28 9.28 17.31
CA TYR A 111 -2.25 10.12 18.00
C TYR A 111 -2.94 9.39 19.17
N LEU A 112 -3.40 8.15 18.96
CA LEU A 112 -4.05 7.35 20.00
C LEU A 112 -3.11 7.02 21.16
N ILE A 113 -1.85 6.73 20.87
CA ILE A 113 -0.85 6.40 21.89
C ILE A 113 -0.46 7.65 22.68
N SER A 114 -0.15 8.75 22.00
CA SER A 114 0.36 9.97 22.64
C SER A 114 -0.71 10.78 23.38
N TYR A 115 -1.94 10.87 22.85
CA TYR A 115 -2.96 11.77 23.40
C TYR A 115 -4.10 11.07 24.13
N GLN A 116 -4.38 9.80 23.80
CA GLN A 116 -5.49 9.05 24.40
C GLN A 116 -5.04 7.86 25.25
N SER A 117 -3.73 7.65 25.40
CA SER A 117 -3.12 6.60 26.24
C SER A 117 -3.70 5.20 25.99
N PHE A 118 -4.12 4.91 24.75
CA PHE A 118 -4.59 3.58 24.38
C PHE A 118 -3.44 2.57 24.39
N SER A 119 -3.76 1.31 24.66
CA SER A 119 -2.82 0.21 24.43
C SER A 119 -2.41 0.16 22.96
N ILE A 120 -1.12 -0.10 22.71
CA ILE A 120 -0.53 -0.24 21.37
C ILE A 120 -1.33 -1.21 20.49
N ALA A 121 -1.78 -2.34 21.03
CA ALA A 121 -2.53 -3.32 20.26
C ALA A 121 -3.85 -2.75 19.72
N VAL A 122 -4.55 -1.98 20.54
CA VAL A 122 -5.82 -1.34 20.16
C VAL A 122 -5.57 -0.19 19.18
N ALA A 123 -4.51 0.60 19.40
CA ALA A 123 -4.11 1.67 18.50
C ALA A 123 -3.80 1.13 17.09
N ILE A 124 -3.09 -0.01 16.98
CA ILE A 124 -2.80 -0.66 15.69
C ILE A 124 -4.10 -1.07 14.97
N ILE A 125 -5.03 -1.73 15.68
CA ILE A 125 -6.29 -2.18 15.07
C ILE A 125 -7.10 -0.98 14.56
N ILE A 126 -7.20 0.08 15.36
CA ILE A 126 -7.93 1.29 14.99
C ILE A 126 -7.23 2.03 13.84
N GLY A 127 -5.90 2.14 13.87
CA GLY A 127 -5.11 2.78 12.80
C GLY A 127 -5.22 2.04 11.47
N VAL A 128 -5.10 0.71 11.48
CA VAL A 128 -5.29 -0.13 10.30
C VAL A 128 -6.74 -0.06 9.81
N GLY A 129 -7.72 -0.16 10.72
CA GLY A 129 -9.14 -0.06 10.38
C GLY A 129 -9.52 1.29 9.76
N GLY A 130 -9.03 2.39 10.34
CA GLY A 130 -9.24 3.73 9.84
C GLY A 130 -8.61 3.94 8.46
N SER A 131 -7.37 3.48 8.28
CA SER A 131 -6.69 3.55 6.98
C SER A 131 -7.36 2.68 5.91
N ALA A 132 -7.81 1.48 6.26
CA ALA A 132 -8.55 0.59 5.35
C ALA A 132 -9.89 1.21 4.89
N LEU A 133 -10.62 1.84 5.81
CA LEU A 133 -11.86 2.53 5.47
C LEU A 133 -11.60 3.72 4.53
N PHE A 134 -10.57 4.51 4.83
CA PHE A 134 -10.16 5.65 4.01
C PHE A 134 -9.70 5.20 2.61
N SER A 135 -8.89 4.14 2.53
CA SER A 135 -8.41 3.60 1.26
C SER A 135 -9.53 3.01 0.42
N LEU A 136 -10.58 2.47 1.03
CA LEU A 136 -11.74 1.96 0.30
C LEU A 136 -12.50 3.11 -0.40
N LEU A 137 -12.74 4.21 0.32
CA LEU A 137 -13.39 5.40 -0.23
C LEU A 137 -12.60 6.00 -1.40
N ILE A 138 -11.30 6.14 -1.23
CA ILE A 138 -10.41 6.74 -2.23
C ILE A 138 -10.14 5.79 -3.38
N GLY A 139 -9.94 4.50 -3.10
CA GLY A 139 -9.81 3.45 -4.10
C GLY A 139 -11.01 3.45 -5.04
N ALA A 140 -12.24 3.57 -4.51
CA ALA A 140 -13.44 3.66 -5.33
C ALA A 140 -13.41 4.85 -6.31
N LEU A 141 -12.84 5.99 -5.90
CA LEU A 141 -12.71 7.18 -6.76
C LEU A 141 -11.68 6.96 -7.87
N PHE A 142 -10.50 6.44 -7.52
CA PHE A 142 -9.39 6.29 -8.45
C PHE A 142 -9.55 5.10 -9.41
N LEU A 143 -10.26 4.04 -9.03
CA LEU A 143 -10.56 2.90 -9.91
C LEU A 143 -11.34 3.27 -11.18
N ARG A 144 -11.92 4.48 -11.23
CA ARG A 144 -12.61 5.00 -12.42
C ARG A 144 -11.64 5.46 -13.51
N LEU A 145 -10.39 5.74 -13.17
CA LEU A 145 -9.32 6.12 -14.08
C LEU A 145 -8.67 4.88 -14.70
N LYS A 146 -8.24 4.98 -15.96
CA LYS A 146 -7.63 3.85 -16.69
C LYS A 146 -6.32 4.28 -17.34
N GLY A 147 -5.35 3.37 -17.34
CA GLY A 147 -4.06 3.61 -17.97
C GLY A 147 -3.17 4.54 -17.12
N PRO A 148 -2.31 5.35 -17.76
CA PRO A 148 -1.34 6.19 -17.04
C PRO A 148 -1.99 7.28 -16.17
N TYR A 149 -3.27 7.60 -16.42
CA TYR A 149 -4.02 8.58 -15.64
C TYR A 149 -4.23 8.16 -14.18
N LEU A 150 -4.25 6.86 -13.87
CA LEU A 150 -4.33 6.38 -12.49
C LEU A 150 -3.07 6.76 -11.70
N ALA A 151 -1.89 6.55 -12.30
CA ALA A 151 -0.61 6.87 -11.68
C ALA A 151 -0.49 8.38 -11.43
N LEU A 152 -0.82 9.20 -12.43
CA LEU A 152 -0.77 10.65 -12.31
C LEU A 152 -1.78 11.17 -11.28
N GLY A 153 -3.01 10.66 -11.31
CA GLY A 153 -4.06 11.07 -10.38
C GLY A 153 -3.69 10.78 -8.92
N THR A 154 -3.17 9.58 -8.65
CA THR A 154 -2.75 9.20 -7.28
C THR A 154 -1.52 9.97 -6.81
N LEU A 155 -0.59 10.33 -7.71
CA LEU A 155 0.54 11.20 -7.39
C LEU A 155 0.09 12.61 -7.01
N VAL A 156 -0.76 13.23 -7.82
CA VAL A 156 -1.31 14.57 -7.54
C VAL A 156 -2.09 14.56 -6.23
N PHE A 157 -2.90 13.52 -6.00
CA PHE A 157 -3.64 13.35 -4.76
C PHE A 157 -2.74 13.24 -3.53
N GLY A 158 -1.62 12.50 -3.62
CA GLY A 158 -0.63 12.45 -2.55
C GLY A 158 -0.01 13.80 -2.23
N ILE A 159 0.29 14.60 -3.26
CA ILE A 159 0.80 15.96 -3.08
C ILE A 159 -0.25 16.86 -2.41
N ILE A 160 -1.53 16.75 -2.80
CA ILE A 160 -2.63 17.50 -2.18
C ILE A 160 -2.73 17.14 -0.70
N ILE A 161 -2.77 15.85 -0.35
CA ILE A 161 -2.87 15.44 1.06
C ILE A 161 -1.67 15.93 1.86
N LEU A 162 -0.46 15.78 1.34
CA LEU A 162 0.74 16.27 2.00
C LEU A 162 0.65 17.78 2.26
N LYS A 163 0.23 18.57 1.26
CA LYS A 163 0.03 20.02 1.43
C LYS A 163 -1.07 20.35 2.43
N VAL A 164 -2.18 19.62 2.44
CA VAL A 164 -3.27 19.83 3.40
C VAL A 164 -2.79 19.56 4.83
N PHE A 165 -1.97 18.52 5.02
CA PHE A 165 -1.41 18.16 6.33
C PHE A 165 -0.38 19.18 6.83
N LEU A 166 0.50 19.67 5.95
CA LEU A 166 1.59 20.58 6.33
C LEU A 166 1.19 22.06 6.40
N LEU A 167 0.41 22.54 5.43
CA LEU A 167 0.20 23.97 5.14
C LEU A 167 -1.27 24.41 5.21
N GLY A 168 -2.20 23.46 5.31
CA GLY A 168 -3.63 23.78 5.34
C GLY A 168 -4.07 24.34 6.69
N SER A 169 -5.31 24.85 6.75
CA SER A 169 -6.00 25.23 8.01
C SER A 169 -6.09 24.08 9.03
N LEU A 170 -5.82 22.84 8.60
CA LEU A 170 -5.80 21.66 9.44
C LEU A 170 -4.43 21.39 10.07
N SER A 171 -3.39 22.19 9.75
CA SER A 171 -2.05 22.04 10.33
C SER A 171 -2.06 22.20 11.85
N GLU A 172 -2.91 23.07 12.40
CA GLU A 172 -3.09 23.24 13.84
C GLU A 172 -3.65 21.98 14.51
N ILE A 173 -4.51 21.24 13.82
CA ILE A 173 -5.09 19.99 14.33
C ILE A 173 -4.10 18.84 14.20
N PHE A 174 -3.34 18.80 13.10
CA PHE A 174 -2.46 17.68 12.78
C PHE A 174 -1.01 17.83 13.27
N PHE A 175 -0.71 18.89 14.02
CA PHE A 175 0.64 19.29 14.43
C PHE A 175 1.57 19.67 13.27
N GLY A 176 1.01 19.95 12.09
CA GLY A 176 1.68 20.55 10.93
C GLY A 176 3.06 19.96 10.63
N SER A 177 4.08 20.82 10.62
CA SER A 177 5.49 20.45 10.41
C SER A 177 6.14 19.75 11.60
N GLU A 178 5.61 19.95 12.81
CA GLU A 178 6.17 19.41 14.06
C GLU A 178 5.83 17.92 14.24
N GLY A 179 4.66 17.50 13.73
CA GLY A 179 4.19 16.12 13.83
C GLY A 179 4.06 15.62 15.27
N ILE A 180 4.03 14.29 15.43
CA ILE A 180 3.96 13.63 16.75
C ILE A 180 5.28 12.90 16.98
N SER A 181 6.03 13.35 17.99
CA SER A 181 7.33 12.80 18.37
C SER A 181 7.31 12.24 19.80
N GLY A 182 8.29 11.41 20.15
CA GLY A 182 8.45 10.92 21.52
C GLY A 182 7.54 9.75 21.91
N LEU A 183 7.17 8.89 20.96
CA LEU A 183 6.38 7.68 21.26
C LEU A 183 7.14 6.76 22.22
N PRO A 184 6.46 6.15 23.20
CA PRO A 184 7.08 5.20 24.12
C PRO A 184 7.67 4.03 23.35
N LYS A 185 8.91 3.67 23.68
CA LYS A 185 9.55 2.47 23.13
C LYS A 185 8.78 1.25 23.63
N LEU A 186 8.57 0.28 22.74
CA LEU A 186 8.09 -1.05 23.10
C LEU A 186 9.14 -1.67 24.03
N SER A 187 8.87 -1.65 25.33
CA SER A 187 9.69 -2.30 26.38
C SER A 187 9.50 -3.81 26.34
#